data_AF-A0AAF0WVA2-F1
#
_entry.id   AF-A0AAF0WVA2-F1
#
_cell.length_a   1.000
_cell.length_b   1.000
_cell.length_c   1.000
_cell.angle_alpha   90.00
_cell.angle_beta   90.00
_cell.angle_gamma   90.00
#
_symmetry.space_group_name_H-M   'P 1'
#
loop_
_entity.id
_entity.type
_entity.pdbx_description
1 polymer ?
#
loop_
_entity_poly.entity_id
_entity_poly.type
_entity_poly.pdbx_seq_one_letter_code
_entity_poly.pdbx_strand_id
1 'polypeptide(L)'
;MCTKLIYIYIYIYIYIYIYIYIYIKLGENSQNIKSVPICFNTIALNPPCLEVICTGRCRILHLQHYLGAFCLDAHTCKCRYLC
;
A
#
# COMPACT_ATOMS: atom_id res chain seq x y z
N MET A 1 -4.73 3.79 53.49
CA MET A 1 -4.02 4.09 52.23
C MET A 1 -4.59 3.25 51.07
N CYS A 2 -5.84 3.49 50.63
CA CYS A 2 -6.47 2.69 49.55
C CYS A 2 -6.82 3.50 48.29
N THR A 3 -6.90 4.82 48.39
CA THR A 3 -7.31 5.71 47.28
C THR A 3 -6.26 5.86 46.18
N LYS A 4 -4.96 5.70 46.48
CA LYS A 4 -3.88 5.80 45.48
C LYS A 4 -3.95 4.68 44.43
N LEU A 5 -4.26 3.45 44.83
CA LEU A 5 -4.37 2.32 43.90
C LEU A 5 -5.57 2.47 42.96
N ILE A 6 -6.70 2.94 43.49
CA ILE A 6 -7.91 3.21 42.71
C ILE A 6 -7.63 4.30 41.67
N TYR A 7 -6.90 5.35 42.04
CA TYR A 7 -6.55 6.43 41.12
C TYR A 7 -5.64 5.94 39.98
N ILE A 8 -4.61 5.14 40.31
CA ILE A 8 -3.71 4.56 39.30
C ILE A 8 -4.47 3.64 38.35
N TYR A 9 -5.39 2.82 38.88
CA TYR A 9 -6.21 1.92 38.07
C TYR A 9 -7.09 2.69 37.07
N ILE A 10 -7.78 3.73 37.54
CA ILE A 10 -8.63 4.58 36.70
C ILE A 10 -7.79 5.27 35.63
N TYR A 11 -6.60 5.76 35.99
CA TYR A 11 -5.70 6.42 35.04
C TYR A 11 -5.25 5.46 33.93
N ILE A 12 -4.83 4.25 34.27
CA ILE A 12 -4.43 3.21 33.31
C ILE A 12 -5.61 2.86 32.40
N TYR A 13 -6.81 2.71 32.96
CA TYR A 13 -8.00 2.39 32.19
C TYR A 13 -8.33 3.47 31.16
N ILE A 14 -8.31 4.74 31.57
CA ILE A 14 -8.54 5.88 30.67
C ILE A 14 -7.47 5.92 29.57
N TYR A 15 -6.20 5.68 29.92
CA TYR A 15 -5.11 5.67 28.96
C TYR A 15 -5.30 4.58 27.89
N ILE A 16 -5.64 3.35 28.30
CA ILE A 16 -5.92 2.24 27.38
C ILE A 16 -7.10 2.59 26.46
N TYR A 17 -8.18 3.17 27.01
CA TYR A 17 -9.35 3.57 26.23
C TYR A 17 -9.01 4.60 25.15
N ILE A 18 -8.24 5.63 25.51
CA ILE A 18 -7.78 6.66 24.56
C ILE A 18 -6.91 6.02 23.46
N TYR A 19 -6.01 5.12 23.82
CA TYR A 19 -5.13 4.44 22.87
C TYR A 19 -5.92 3.63 21.84
N ILE A 20 -6.90 2.83 22.29
CA ILE A 20 -7.77 2.03 21.42
C ILE A 20 -8.58 2.95 20.50
N TYR A 21 -9.15 4.03 21.02
CA TYR A 21 -9.94 4.98 20.23
C TYR A 21 -9.12 5.62 19.09
N ILE A 22 -7.89 6.05 19.40
CA ILE A 22 -6.96 6.60 18.41
C ILE A 22 -6.65 5.54 17.34
N TYR A 23 -6.34 4.31 17.76
CA TYR A 23 -6.01 3.23 16.83
C TYR A 23 -7.15 2.91 15.85
N ILE A 24 -8.38 2.82 16.36
CA ILE A 24 -9.58 2.60 15.53
C ILE A 24 -9.78 3.76 14.56
N LYS A 25 -9.68 5.01 15.02
CA LYS A 25 -9.87 6.20 14.18
C LYS A 25 -8.82 6.35 13.08
N LEU A 26 -7.57 6.00 13.37
CA LEU A 26 -6.52 5.94 12.36
C LEU A 26 -6.74 4.79 11.36
N GLY A 27 -7.23 3.64 11.83
CA GLY A 27 -7.59 2.51 10.97
C GLY A 27 -8.73 2.84 10.00
N GLU A 28 -9.76 3.57 10.45
CA GLU A 28 -10.91 3.99 9.63
C GLU A 28 -10.51 4.99 8.52
N ASN A 29 -9.54 5.88 8.78
CA ASN A 29 -9.04 6.82 7.78
C ASN A 29 -8.23 6.15 6.67
N SER A 30 -7.79 4.89 6.84
CA SER A 30 -7.05 4.15 5.82
C SER A 30 -7.97 3.58 4.72
N GLN A 31 -9.27 3.42 4.98
CA GLN A 31 -10.23 2.89 3.99
C GLN A 31 -10.83 3.98 3.09
N ASN A 32 -10.48 5.26 3.31
CA ASN A 32 -10.84 6.37 2.43
C ASN A 32 -9.69 6.82 1.51
N ILE A 33 -8.71 5.95 1.27
CA ILE A 33 -7.93 6.07 0.05
C ILE A 33 -8.89 5.63 -1.05
N LYS A 34 -9.50 6.60 -1.75
CA LYS A 34 -10.10 6.33 -3.07
C LYS A 34 -9.10 5.44 -3.78
N SER A 35 -9.43 4.16 -3.93
CA SER A 35 -8.55 3.18 -4.56
C SER A 35 -8.33 3.69 -5.97
N VAL A 36 -7.22 4.39 -6.19
CA VAL A 36 -6.89 4.89 -7.52
C VAL A 36 -6.80 3.63 -8.38
N PRO A 37 -7.63 3.49 -9.41
CA PRO A 37 -7.72 2.25 -10.14
C PRO A 37 -6.34 1.94 -10.71
N ILE A 38 -5.84 0.76 -10.40
CA ILE A 38 -4.54 0.31 -10.89
C ILE A 38 -4.82 -0.55 -12.11
N CYS A 39 -4.37 -0.07 -13.26
CA CYS A 39 -4.45 -0.80 -14.51
C CYS A 39 -3.18 -1.62 -14.71
N PHE A 40 -3.36 -2.80 -15.32
CA PHE A 40 -2.27 -3.69 -15.68
C PHE A 40 -2.27 -3.91 -17.19
N ASN A 41 -1.14 -3.62 -17.83
CA ASN A 41 -0.91 -4.00 -19.23
C ASN A 41 0.11 -5.12 -19.29
N THR A 42 -0.23 -6.20 -19.99
CA THR A 42 0.67 -7.29 -20.33
C THR A 42 1.29 -7.05 -21.68
N ILE A 43 2.61 -7.08 -21.74
CA ILE A 43 3.39 -6.97 -22.97
C ILE A 43 4.16 -8.26 -23.16
N ALA A 44 3.99 -8.90 -24.32
CA ALA A 44 4.86 -10.00 -24.73
C ALA A 44 6.24 -9.44 -25.15
N LEU A 45 7.32 -10.00 -24.60
CA LEU A 45 8.68 -9.69 -25.00
C LEU A 45 9.31 -10.88 -25.73
N ASN A 46 9.86 -10.56 -26.91
CA ASN A 46 10.88 -11.33 -27.61
C ASN A 46 12.05 -10.35 -27.81
N PRO A 47 13.02 -10.26 -26.88
CA PRO A 47 13.84 -11.33 -26.25
C PRO A 47 13.40 -11.70 -24.80
N PRO A 48 14.13 -12.54 -24.03
CA PRO A 48 13.77 -12.87 -22.65
C PRO A 48 13.54 -11.62 -21.77
N CYS A 49 12.55 -11.71 -20.90
CA CYS A 49 12.11 -10.63 -20.03
C CYS A 49 13.24 -10.26 -19.06
N LEU A 50 13.92 -9.16 -19.37
CA LEU A 50 14.86 -8.52 -18.48
C LEU A 50 14.13 -7.38 -17.78
N GLU A 51 14.17 -7.32 -16.45
CA GLU A 51 13.42 -6.32 -15.67
C GLU A 51 13.71 -4.88 -16.12
N VAL A 52 14.95 -4.60 -16.53
CA VAL A 52 15.37 -3.29 -17.04
C VAL A 52 14.64 -2.94 -18.35
N ILE A 53 14.50 -3.91 -19.26
CA ILE A 53 13.83 -3.74 -20.55
C ILE A 53 12.31 -3.63 -20.35
N CYS A 54 11.74 -4.46 -19.47
CA CYS A 54 10.34 -4.45 -19.09
C CYS A 54 9.95 -3.09 -18.48
N THR A 55 10.72 -2.62 -17.49
CA THR A 55 10.54 -1.31 -16.86
C THR A 55 10.67 -0.17 -17.87
N GLY A 56 11.70 -0.19 -18.72
CA GLY A 56 11.91 0.82 -19.74
C GLY A 56 10.74 0.91 -20.73
N ARG A 57 10.28 -0.23 -21.26
CA ARG A 57 9.12 -0.28 -22.16
C ARG A 57 7.84 0.22 -21.51
N CYS A 58 7.53 -0.25 -20.30
CA CYS A 58 6.34 0.18 -19.58
C CYS A 58 6.37 1.67 -19.25
N ARG A 59 7.55 2.21 -18.91
CA ARG A 59 7.73 3.64 -18.63
C ARG A 59 7.54 4.50 -19.88
N ILE A 60 7.98 4.04 -21.06
CA ILE A 60 7.74 4.74 -22.34
C ILE A 60 6.25 4.70 -22.71
N LEU A 61 5.58 3.57 -22.51
CA LEU A 61 4.16 3.40 -22.84
C LEU A 61 3.23 4.19 -21.91
N HIS A 62 3.57 4.33 -20.62
CA HIS A 62 2.70 4.91 -19.60
C HIS A 62 3.39 6.03 -18.79
N LEU A 63 3.97 7.00 -19.50
CA LEU A 63 4.80 8.08 -18.96
C LEU A 63 4.20 8.85 -17.76
N GLN A 64 2.88 9.05 -17.72
CA GLN A 64 2.25 9.94 -16.74
C GLN A 64 1.73 9.20 -15.49
N HIS A 65 1.64 7.87 -15.52
CA HIS A 65 0.98 7.10 -14.46
C HIS A 65 1.73 5.82 -14.07
N TYR A 66 2.96 5.64 -14.55
CA TYR A 66 3.78 4.45 -14.29
C TYR A 66 4.12 4.29 -12.81
N LEU A 67 3.71 3.15 -12.24
CA LEU A 67 4.01 2.76 -10.86
C LEU A 67 5.15 1.74 -10.79
N GLY A 68 5.31 0.91 -11.82
CA GLY A 68 6.30 -0.17 -11.82
C GLY A 68 6.01 -1.22 -12.89
N ALA A 69 6.94 -2.14 -13.07
CA ALA A 69 6.77 -3.27 -13.97
C ALA A 69 7.55 -4.47 -13.44
N PHE A 70 7.10 -5.67 -13.76
CA PHE A 70 7.77 -6.90 -13.40
C PHE A 70 7.57 -7.97 -14.47
N CYS A 71 8.52 -8.89 -14.57
CA CYS A 71 8.41 -10.05 -15.44
C CYS A 71 7.53 -11.11 -14.75
N LEU A 72 6.46 -11.55 -15.42
CA LEU A 72 5.62 -12.65 -14.92
C LEU A 72 6.24 -14.00 -15.29
N ASP A 73 6.72 -14.11 -16.52
CA ASP A 73 7.43 -15.26 -17.07
C ASP A 73 8.59 -14.78 -17.95
N ALA A 74 9.37 -15.73 -18.50
CA ALA A 74 10.51 -15.45 -19.37
C ALA A 74 10.18 -14.59 -20.61
N HIS A 75 8.91 -14.45 -20.99
CA HIS A 75 8.48 -13.67 -22.17
C HIS A 75 7.34 -12.69 -21.90
N THR A 76 6.96 -12.48 -20.64
CA THR A 76 5.78 -11.68 -20.28
C THR A 76 6.15 -10.61 -19.27
N CYS A 77 5.90 -9.35 -19.64
CA CYS A 77 6.10 -8.19 -18.77
C CYS A 77 4.75 -7.59 -18.38
N LYS A 78 4.53 -7.39 -17.08
CA LYS A 78 3.36 -6.69 -16.54
C LYS A 78 3.74 -5.28 -16.14
N CYS A 79 3.12 -4.30 -16.77
CA CYS A 79 3.19 -2.89 -16.38
C CYS A 79 2.09 -2.58 -15.38
N ARG A 80 2.42 -1.84 -14.32
CA ARG A 80 1.49 -1.28 -13.33
C ARG A 80 1.43 0.23 -13.51
N TYR A 81 0.24 0.77 -13.70
CA TYR A 81 0.03 2.21 -13.81
C TYR A 81 -1.32 2.63 -13.23
N LEU A 82 -1.45 3.90 -12.88
CA LEU A 82 -2.72 4.49 -12.46
C LEU A 82 -3.60 4.69 -13.70
N CYS A 83 -4.83 4.20 -13.63
CA CYS A 83 -5.94 4.78 -14.37
C CYS A 83 -6.65 5.81 -13.48
#